data_AF-A0A506U462-F1
#
_entry.id   AF-A0A506U462-F1
#
_cell.length_a   1.000
_cell.length_b   1.000
_cell.length_c   1.000
_cell.angle_alpha   90.00
_cell.angle_beta   90.00
_cell.angle_gamma   90.00
#
_symmetry.space_group_name_H-M   'P 1'
#
loop_
_entity.id
_entity.type
_entity.pdbx_description
1 polymer ?
#
loop_
_entity_poly.entity_id
_entity_poly.type
_entity_poly.pdbx_seq_one_letter_code
_entity_poly.pdbx_strand_id
1 'polypeptide(L)'
;MTTDLDKAGEILERARQAAIDYYALKGKPLGITGEIGEYVTARLLGLQLVDAREPGYDAVDSAGRKIQIKARSVVWSGERRNIRHER
;
A
#
# COMPACT_ATOMS: atom_id res chain seq x y z
N MET A 1 14.50 15.98 -9.38
CA MET A 1 14.07 14.88 -10.27
C MET A 1 12.92 14.19 -9.57
N THR A 2 11.69 14.51 -9.94
CA THR A 2 10.48 13.88 -9.40
C THR A 2 10.37 12.52 -10.07
N THR A 3 10.81 11.48 -9.36
CA THR A 3 10.98 10.12 -9.87
C THR A 3 9.60 9.50 -10.14
N ASP A 4 9.51 8.56 -11.07
CA ASP A 4 8.24 7.92 -11.49
C ASP A 4 7.42 7.34 -10.32
N LEU A 5 8.08 7.09 -9.17
CA LEU A 5 7.46 6.69 -7.91
C LEU A 5 6.50 7.74 -7.35
N ASP A 6 6.80 9.04 -7.49
CA ASP A 6 5.94 10.12 -7.01
C ASP A 6 4.66 10.20 -7.86
N LYS A 7 4.79 10.08 -9.18
CA LYS A 7 3.66 10.03 -10.12
C LYS A 7 2.79 8.79 -9.90
N ALA A 8 3.43 7.63 -9.68
CA ALA A 8 2.72 6.41 -9.31
C ALA A 8 1.94 6.59 -8.01
N GLY A 9 2.52 7.31 -7.04
CA GLY A 9 1.85 7.68 -5.80
C GLY A 9 0.56 8.46 -6.00
N GLU A 10 0.57 9.48 -6.86
CA GLU A 10 -0.64 10.27 -7.16
C GLU A 10 -1.75 9.43 -7.82
N ILE A 11 -1.38 8.46 -8.66
CA ILE A 11 -2.33 7.52 -9.27
C ILE A 11 -2.88 6.56 -8.21
N LEU A 12 -2.01 6.00 -7.37
CA LEU A 12 -2.37 5.05 -6.34
C LEU A 12 -3.25 5.66 -5.25
N GLU A 13 -3.05 6.92 -4.88
CA GLU A 13 -3.94 7.60 -3.94
C GLU A 13 -5.35 7.81 -4.51
N ARG A 14 -5.46 8.17 -5.80
CA ARG A 14 -6.77 8.24 -6.47
C ARG A 14 -7.43 6.86 -6.58
N ALA A 15 -6.66 5.83 -6.91
CA ALA A 15 -7.16 4.46 -6.96
C ALA A 15 -7.61 3.98 -5.58
N ARG A 16 -6.86 4.30 -4.52
CA ARG A 16 -7.20 4.00 -3.13
C ARG A 16 -8.54 4.63 -2.75
N GLN A 17 -8.77 5.90 -3.07
CA GLN A 17 -10.05 6.56 -2.81
C GLN A 17 -11.20 5.85 -3.55
N ALA A 18 -11.01 5.55 -4.84
CA ALA A 18 -12.00 4.82 -5.61
C ALA A 18 -12.29 3.42 -5.04
N ALA A 19 -11.29 2.72 -4.50
CA ALA A 19 -11.47 1.42 -3.87
C ALA A 19 -12.26 1.48 -2.56
N ILE A 20 -12.07 2.55 -1.77
CA ILE A 20 -12.86 2.82 -0.55
C ILE A 20 -14.32 3.04 -0.93
N ASP A 21 -14.57 3.92 -1.90
CA ASP A 21 -15.93 4.25 -2.34
C ASP A 21 -16.62 3.02 -2.95
N TYR A 22 -15.90 2.25 -3.78
CA TYR A 22 -16.38 1.00 -4.36
C TYR A 22 -16.76 -0.02 -3.28
N TYR A 23 -15.92 -0.18 -2.24
CA TYR A 23 -16.23 -1.08 -1.14
C TYR A 23 -17.49 -0.63 -0.39
N ALA A 24 -17.62 0.67 -0.09
CA ALA A 24 -18.81 1.20 0.58
C ALA A 24 -20.10 0.96 -0.24
N LEU A 25 -20.01 1.05 -1.57
CA LEU A 25 -21.15 0.86 -2.47
C LEU A 25 -21.48 -0.61 -2.76
N LYS A 26 -20.48 -1.49 -2.82
CA LYS A 26 -20.64 -2.88 -3.32
C LYS A 26 -20.39 -3.95 -2.27
N GLY A 27 -19.86 -3.59 -1.09
CA GLY A 27 -19.51 -4.52 -0.01
C GLY A 27 -18.35 -5.46 -0.34
N LYS A 28 -17.59 -5.20 -1.41
CA LYS A 28 -16.48 -6.05 -1.88
C LYS A 28 -15.30 -5.20 -2.37
N PRO A 29 -14.05 -5.69 -2.24
CA PRO A 29 -12.87 -4.90 -2.58
C PRO A 29 -12.71 -4.72 -4.10
N LEU A 30 -12.06 -3.62 -4.50
CA LEU A 30 -11.74 -3.32 -5.90
C LEU A 30 -10.56 -4.14 -6.45
N GLY A 31 -9.72 -4.70 -5.56
CA GLY A 31 -8.61 -5.60 -5.94
C GLY A 31 -7.22 -4.95 -5.99
N ILE A 32 -7.07 -3.69 -5.57
CA ILE A 32 -5.80 -2.93 -5.65
C ILE A 32 -4.95 -2.92 -4.36
N THR A 33 -5.29 -3.79 -3.41
CA THR A 33 -4.69 -3.77 -2.06
C THR A 33 -3.19 -4.08 -2.08
N GLY A 34 -2.75 -4.96 -2.99
CA GLY A 34 -1.35 -5.37 -3.10
C GLY A 34 -0.48 -4.21 -3.57
N GLU A 35 -0.88 -3.56 -4.66
CA GLU A 35 -0.19 -2.44 -5.29
C GLU A 35 -0.06 -1.25 -4.34
N ILE A 36 -1.13 -0.92 -3.60
CA ILE A 36 -1.07 0.11 -2.55
C ILE A 36 -0.09 -0.30 -1.45
N GLY A 37 -0.15 -1.56 -1.02
CA GLY A 37 0.71 -2.10 0.02
C GLY A 37 2.19 -2.00 -0.32
N GLU A 38 2.55 -2.42 -1.53
CA GLU A 38 3.91 -2.35 -2.07
C GLU A 38 4.40 -0.90 -2.13
N TYR A 39 3.64 0.00 -2.74
CA TYR A 39 4.00 1.41 -2.84
C TYR A 39 4.18 2.07 -1.47
N VAL A 40 3.21 1.91 -0.56
CA VAL A 40 3.26 2.53 0.77
C VAL A 40 4.43 1.97 1.57
N THR A 41 4.66 0.66 1.54
CA THR A 41 5.77 0.03 2.24
C THR A 41 7.12 0.51 1.68
N ALA A 42 7.27 0.52 0.36
CA ALA A 42 8.49 0.98 -0.28
C ALA A 42 8.79 2.45 0.03
N ARG A 43 7.77 3.31 0.00
CA ARG A 43 7.90 4.73 0.36
C ARG A 43 8.26 4.94 1.83
N LEU A 44 7.59 4.23 2.74
CA LEU A 44 7.80 4.38 4.19
C LEU A 44 9.15 3.83 4.65
N LEU A 45 9.61 2.72 4.05
CA LEU A 45 10.81 2.01 4.47
C LEU A 45 12.03 2.27 3.56
N GLY A 46 11.87 3.07 2.50
CA GLY A 46 12.94 3.36 1.55
C GLY A 46 13.37 2.14 0.74
N LEU A 47 12.42 1.29 0.34
CA LEU A 47 12.70 0.09 -0.45
C LEU A 47 12.65 0.37 -1.95
N GLN A 48 13.43 -0.37 -2.72
CA GLN A 48 13.33 -0.42 -4.16
C GLN A 48 12.42 -1.57 -4.57
N LEU A 49 11.25 -1.27 -5.15
CA LEU A 49 10.36 -2.28 -5.72
C LEU A 49 11.05 -2.95 -6.91
N VAL A 50 10.88 -4.26 -7.03
CA VAL A 50 11.36 -5.00 -8.21
C VAL A 50 10.28 -5.11 -9.27
N ASP A 51 10.69 -5.28 -10.53
CA ASP A 51 9.76 -5.52 -11.61
C ASP A 51 8.98 -6.83 -11.38
N ALA A 52 7.73 -6.85 -11.86
CA ALA A 52 6.75 -7.92 -11.67
C ALA A 52 7.14 -9.32 -12.22
N ARG A 53 8.36 -9.51 -12.71
CA ARG A 53 8.83 -10.75 -13.35
C ARG A 53 9.76 -11.60 -12.46
N GLU A 54 10.12 -11.14 -11.27
CA GLU A 54 10.96 -11.90 -10.33
C GLU A 54 10.10 -12.81 -9.43
N PRO A 55 10.27 -14.14 -9.44
CA PRO A 55 9.29 -15.07 -8.86
C PRO A 55 9.36 -15.29 -7.34
N GLY A 56 9.86 -14.34 -6.51
CA GLY A 56 10.01 -14.63 -5.08
C GLY A 56 10.21 -13.49 -4.07
N TYR A 57 10.19 -12.23 -4.48
CA TYR A 57 10.28 -11.07 -3.57
C TYR A 57 9.75 -9.83 -4.28
N ASP A 58 9.29 -8.85 -3.52
CA ASP A 58 8.59 -7.66 -4.03
C ASP A 58 9.47 -6.41 -3.97
N ALA A 59 10.48 -6.39 -3.08
CA ALA A 59 11.39 -5.26 -2.94
C ALA A 59 12.78 -5.66 -2.40
N VAL A 60 13.74 -4.73 -2.52
CA VAL A 60 15.09 -4.83 -1.95
C VAL A 60 15.38 -3.56 -1.15
N ASP A 61 16.06 -3.70 -0.01
CA ASP A 61 16.53 -2.55 0.78
C ASP A 61 17.96 -2.13 0.43
N SER A 62 18.46 -1.07 1.08
CA SER A 62 19.81 -0.56 0.85
C SER A 62 20.94 -1.53 1.21
N ALA A 63 20.65 -2.59 1.98
CA ALA A 63 21.60 -3.64 2.34
C ALA A 63 21.51 -4.86 1.40
N GLY A 64 20.66 -4.81 0.37
CA GLY A 64 20.47 -5.90 -0.58
C GLY A 64 19.56 -7.03 -0.05
N ARG A 65 18.85 -6.84 1.07
CA ARG A 65 17.95 -7.85 1.62
C ARG A 65 16.68 -7.91 0.77
N LYS A 66 16.28 -9.12 0.39
CA LYS A 66 15.03 -9.40 -0.34
C LYS A 66 13.84 -9.37 0.62
N ILE A 67 12.81 -8.62 0.26
CA ILE A 67 11.62 -8.40 1.09
C ILE A 67 10.39 -8.83 0.32
N GLN A 68 9.52 -9.59 0.99
CA GLN A 68 8.18 -9.90 0.50
C GLN A 68 7.17 -9.00 1.23
N ILE A 69 6.33 -8.32 0.48
CA ILE A 69 5.31 -7.40 0.94
C ILE A 69 3.96 -8.08 0.77
N LYS A 70 3.21 -8.20 1.87
CA LYS A 70 1.83 -8.73 1.86
C LYS A 70 0.93 -7.74 2.58
N ALA A 71 -0.06 -7.23 1.86
CA ALA A 71 -1.00 -6.26 2.38
C ALA A 71 -2.40 -6.86 2.48
N ARG A 72 -3.17 -6.34 3.45
CA ARG A 72 -4.58 -6.68 3.64
C ARG A 72 -5.37 -5.42 3.92
N SER A 73 -6.53 -5.28 3.29
CA SER A 73 -7.52 -4.28 3.69
C SER A 73 -8.25 -4.78 4.93
N VAL A 74 -8.37 -3.94 5.94
CA VAL A 74 -9.09 -4.23 7.18
C VAL A 74 -10.29 -3.31 7.28
N VAL A 75 -11.47 -3.90 7.30
CA VAL A 75 -12.70 -3.18 7.60
C VAL A 75 -12.92 -3.24 9.10
N TRP A 76 -12.87 -2.08 9.75
CA TRP A 76 -13.19 -2.00 11.17
C TRP A 76 -14.71 -2.02 11.31
N SER A 77 -15.26 -3.16 11.70
CA SER A 77 -16.64 -3.25 12.17
C SER A 77 -16.70 -2.87 13.66
N GLY A 78 -17.07 -1.62 13.96
CA GLY A 78 -17.39 -1.18 15.32
C GLY A 78 -16.39 -0.21 15.96
N GLU A 79 -16.94 0.94 16.38
CA GLU A 79 -16.42 1.99 17.27
C GLU A 79 -14.94 2.37 17.18
N ARG A 80 -14.70 3.59 16.66
CA ARG A 80 -13.46 4.34 16.88
C ARG A 80 -13.18 4.40 18.38
N ARG A 81 -12.30 3.56 18.91
CA ARG A 81 -11.69 3.82 20.21
C ARG A 81 -10.83 5.07 20.03
N ASN A 82 -11.26 6.17 20.62
CA ASN A 82 -10.45 7.37 20.80
C ASN A 82 -9.19 6.98 21.60
N ILE A 83 -8.14 6.54 20.92
CA ILE A 83 -6.80 6.43 21.49
C ILE A 83 -6.25 7.86 21.55
N ARG A 84 -6.71 8.63 22.54
CA ARG A 84 -5.99 9.82 22.98
C ARG A 84 -4.65 9.32 23.53
N HIS A 85 -3.57 9.58 22.79
CA HIS A 85 -2.23 9.56 23.38
C HIS A 85 -2.15 10.80 24.29
N GLU A 86 -2.55 10.64 25.54
CA GLU A 86 -2.14 11.56 26.60
C GLU A 86 -0.63 11.41 26.79
N ARG A 87 0.07 12.55 26.69
CA ARG A 87 1.49 12.68 27.01
C ARG A 87 1.68 12.80 28.51
#